data_AF-A0A7Y7YVL1-F1
#
_entry.id   AF-A0A7Y7YVL1-F1
#
_cell.length_a   1.000
_cell.length_b   1.000
_cell.length_c   1.000
_cell.angle_alpha   90.00
_cell.angle_beta   90.00
_cell.angle_gamma   90.00
#
_symmetry.space_group_name_H-M   'P 1'
#
loop_
_entity.id
_entity.type
_entity.pdbx_description
1 polymer ?
#
loop_
_entity_poly.entity_id
_entity_poly.type
_entity_poly.pdbx_seq_one_letter_code
_entity_poly.pdbx_strand_id
1 'polypeptide(L)'
;MQWAQQISGQTARVYFSDRTAAFGAENTQDKTDGVHSLDADKAVVSTLLKALEEAQKTSKSQTVQDLRDKLNEVRKKLGEEKFKAIIEALKKDASDSWLAFLKALFPELFADDESPSPPAPPDIGGGGGGGGGGGGGRVNPENFGPSESMSNKPITEGAKHHDYQPDKSVRGKKPDNIWSGFSQGFEGNCTTVSSIKAAMQHFGQDPKDVFKNVELKGNTYEVEMRDGFKLKLTKDELRMAAREARFKGDDPTLMTNANFMYAASAKRAQMEGNSGSPGENDRNATRSFKDALISLNDGEHSREGLHRLGLKDHYRPGFQSDFARGMVGTYETNAHSMAVIGNRKELWGGRGGAPGPGIYTVLF
;
A
#
# COMPACT_ATOMS: atom_id res chain seq x y z
N MET A 1 -5.27 1.85 -64.60
CA MET A 1 -5.97 1.89 -63.31
C MET A 1 -5.44 0.72 -62.49
N GLN A 2 -4.38 0.86 -61.69
CA GLN A 2 -4.30 1.55 -60.38
C GLN A 2 -5.45 1.14 -59.43
N TRP A 3 -5.25 0.73 -58.18
CA TRP A 3 -4.07 0.56 -57.31
C TRP A 3 -4.55 -0.27 -56.10
N ALA A 4 -3.68 -1.08 -55.51
CA ALA A 4 -3.83 -1.64 -54.17
C ALA A 4 -3.15 -0.69 -53.17
N GLN A 5 -3.77 -0.40 -52.01
CA GLN A 5 -3.08 -0.08 -50.73
C GLN A 5 -4.02 0.40 -49.60
N GLN A 6 -3.69 -0.02 -48.36
CA GLN A 6 -3.68 0.77 -47.10
C GLN A 6 -5.03 1.12 -46.39
N ILE A 7 -5.22 1.09 -45.06
CA ILE A 7 -4.34 1.13 -43.87
C ILE A 7 -5.01 0.40 -42.68
N SER A 8 -4.26 -0.51 -42.07
CA SER A 8 -4.37 -0.93 -40.66
C SER A 8 -3.48 -0.04 -39.77
N GLY A 9 -3.96 0.32 -38.58
CA GLY A 9 -3.10 0.65 -37.43
C GLY A 9 -2.48 2.06 -37.38
N GLN A 10 -3.08 2.96 -36.59
CA GLN A 10 -2.40 4.13 -36.05
C GLN A 10 -1.99 3.87 -34.60
N THR A 11 -0.80 3.29 -34.43
CA THR A 11 0.00 3.47 -33.22
C THR A 11 0.99 4.59 -33.48
N ALA A 12 0.82 5.73 -32.81
CA ALA A 12 1.77 6.83 -32.85
C ALA A 12 3.11 6.39 -32.23
N ARG A 13 4.13 6.20 -33.07
CA ARG A 13 5.53 6.08 -32.67
C ARG A 13 6.16 7.48 -32.75
N VAL A 14 6.79 7.92 -31.67
CA VAL A 14 7.69 9.08 -31.66
C VAL A 14 9.12 8.55 -31.82
N TYR A 15 9.83 9.02 -32.84
CA TYR A 15 11.22 8.67 -33.14
C TYR A 15 12.19 9.58 -32.37
N PHE A 16 13.31 9.00 -31.91
CA PHE A 16 14.53 9.73 -31.54
C PHE A 16 15.62 9.38 -32.55
N SER A 17 16.31 10.39 -33.08
CA SER A 17 17.42 10.22 -34.00
C SER A 17 18.76 10.37 -33.27
N ASP A 18 19.58 9.32 -33.30
CA ASP A 18 21.01 9.37 -32.96
C ASP A 18 21.82 9.91 -34.14
N ARG A 19 22.72 10.87 -33.89
CA ARG A 19 23.92 11.07 -34.73
C ARG A 19 25.11 11.54 -33.91
N THR A 20 26.15 10.71 -33.94
CA THR A 20 27.55 11.02 -33.61
C THR A 20 28.28 11.62 -34.82
N ALA A 21 29.08 12.67 -34.62
CA ALA A 21 30.30 12.97 -35.42
C ALA A 21 31.17 14.02 -34.70
N ALA A 22 32.49 13.89 -34.83
CA ALA A 22 33.50 14.65 -34.10
C ALA A 22 34.39 15.52 -35.02
N PHE A 23 35.01 16.54 -34.39
CA PHE A 23 36.20 17.35 -34.71
C PHE A 23 36.16 18.50 -35.75
N GLY A 24 36.55 19.69 -35.28
CA GLY A 24 37.04 20.84 -36.06
C GLY A 24 36.91 22.17 -35.30
N ALA A 25 38.03 22.77 -34.87
CA ALA A 25 38.11 23.97 -34.02
C ALA A 25 38.19 25.28 -34.82
N GLU A 26 37.51 26.34 -34.39
CA GLU A 26 38.10 27.68 -34.17
C GLU A 26 37.11 28.65 -33.49
N ASN A 27 37.67 29.51 -32.65
CA ASN A 27 37.02 30.43 -31.72
C ASN A 27 36.09 31.46 -32.38
N THR A 28 34.84 31.54 -31.92
CA THR A 28 34.16 32.82 -31.70
C THR A 28 33.14 32.66 -30.58
N GLN A 29 33.13 33.60 -29.64
CA GLN A 29 32.23 33.63 -28.50
C GLN A 29 30.76 33.49 -28.92
N ASP A 30 30.09 32.46 -28.42
CA ASP A 30 28.78 32.66 -27.80
C ASP A 30 28.51 31.58 -26.74
N LYS A 31 28.20 32.02 -25.52
CA LYS A 31 27.83 31.15 -24.41
C LYS A 31 26.38 30.73 -24.60
N THR A 32 26.12 29.61 -25.28
CA THR A 32 24.76 29.07 -25.38
C THR A 32 24.67 27.55 -25.22
N ASP A 33 25.57 26.94 -24.44
CA ASP A 33 25.34 25.59 -23.92
C ASP A 33 24.68 25.68 -22.54
N GLY A 34 23.34 25.72 -22.53
CA GLY A 34 22.56 25.61 -21.28
C GLY A 34 21.30 26.44 -21.19
N VAL A 35 20.49 26.53 -22.25
CA VAL A 35 19.10 27.04 -22.11
C VAL A 35 18.14 26.08 -22.79
N HIS A 36 17.88 24.95 -22.13
CA HIS A 36 16.49 24.50 -22.08
C HIS A 36 15.74 25.60 -21.31
N SER A 37 14.88 26.36 -22.00
CA SER A 37 14.16 27.46 -21.36
C SER A 37 13.21 26.89 -20.30
N LEU A 38 13.11 27.57 -19.16
CA LEU A 38 12.19 27.21 -18.08
C LEU A 38 10.75 27.04 -18.62
N ASP A 39 10.38 27.79 -19.66
CA ASP A 39 9.09 27.72 -20.32
C ASP A 39 8.88 26.41 -21.11
N ALA A 40 9.92 25.91 -21.78
CA ALA A 40 9.86 24.63 -22.48
C ALA A 40 9.74 23.47 -21.49
N ASP A 41 10.52 23.49 -20.41
CA ASP A 41 10.47 22.47 -19.36
C ASP A 41 9.13 22.52 -18.60
N LYS A 42 8.62 23.73 -18.32
CA LYS A 42 7.27 23.94 -17.76
C LYS A 42 6.18 23.38 -18.67
N ALA A 43 6.28 23.57 -19.99
CA ALA A 43 5.30 23.03 -20.94
C ALA A 43 5.30 21.50 -20.97
N VAL A 44 6.48 20.86 -20.89
CA VAL A 44 6.61 19.41 -20.82
C VAL A 44 6.00 18.86 -19.52
N VAL A 45 6.37 19.44 -18.38
CA VAL A 45 5.84 19.04 -17.06
C VAL A 45 4.34 19.28 -16.96
N SER A 46 3.83 20.43 -17.44
CA SER A 46 2.40 20.75 -17.44
C SER A 46 1.59 19.77 -18.29
N THR A 47 2.08 19.42 -19.48
CA THR A 47 1.43 18.43 -20.36
C THR A 47 1.33 17.06 -19.68
N LEU A 48 2.42 16.60 -19.06
CA LEU A 48 2.43 15.32 -18.34
C LEU A 48 1.46 15.31 -17.16
N LEU A 49 1.44 16.38 -16.36
CA LEU A 49 0.54 16.50 -15.21
C LEU A 49 -0.94 16.53 -15.64
N LYS A 50 -1.28 17.25 -16.72
CA LYS A 50 -2.66 17.29 -17.24
C LYS A 50 -3.09 15.93 -17.78
N ALA A 51 -2.23 15.26 -18.54
CA ALA A 51 -2.50 13.92 -19.02
C ALA A 51 -2.68 12.92 -17.86
N LEU A 52 -1.90 13.10 -16.78
CA LEU A 52 -1.98 12.27 -15.58
C LEU A 52 -3.29 12.49 -14.81
N GLU A 53 -3.72 13.74 -14.67
CA GLU A 53 -5.00 14.09 -14.06
C GLU A 53 -6.19 13.47 -14.83
N GLU A 54 -6.18 13.58 -16.17
CA GLU A 54 -7.22 13.01 -17.03
C GLU A 54 -7.19 11.48 -17.04
N ALA A 55 -6.01 10.87 -17.03
CA ALA A 55 -5.87 9.42 -16.93
C ALA A 55 -6.39 8.89 -15.58
N GLN A 56 -6.20 9.64 -14.50
CA GLN A 56 -6.76 9.32 -13.18
C GLN A 56 -8.29 9.44 -13.18
N LYS A 57 -8.87 10.51 -13.76
CA LYS A 57 -10.32 10.68 -13.89
C LYS A 57 -10.97 9.57 -14.73
N THR A 58 -10.28 9.11 -15.77
CA THR A 58 -10.79 8.09 -16.70
C THR A 58 -10.45 6.64 -16.30
N SER A 59 -9.86 6.43 -15.11
CA SER A 59 -9.52 5.10 -14.56
C SER A 59 -8.61 4.25 -15.47
N LYS A 60 -7.74 4.88 -16.28
CA LYS A 60 -6.80 4.19 -17.19
C LYS A 60 -5.47 3.90 -16.49
N SER A 61 -5.43 2.86 -15.66
CA SER A 61 -4.32 2.54 -14.76
C SER A 61 -2.94 2.41 -15.43
N GLN A 62 -2.84 1.71 -16.56
CA GLN A 62 -1.57 1.59 -17.30
C GLN A 62 -1.07 2.95 -17.80
N THR A 63 -1.97 3.79 -18.30
CA THR A 63 -1.63 5.14 -18.77
C THR A 63 -1.21 6.07 -17.63
N VAL A 64 -1.81 5.93 -16.44
CA VAL A 64 -1.40 6.65 -15.23
C VAL A 64 0.03 6.28 -14.82
N GLN A 65 0.38 4.99 -14.86
CA GLN A 65 1.72 4.50 -14.55
C GLN A 65 2.75 5.05 -15.55
N ASP A 66 2.51 4.87 -16.85
CA ASP A 66 3.41 5.34 -17.91
C ASP A 66 3.66 6.86 -17.85
N LEU A 67 2.65 7.65 -17.46
CA LEU A 67 2.75 9.10 -17.32
C LEU A 67 3.52 9.53 -16.06
N ARG A 68 3.38 8.79 -14.96
CA ARG A 68 4.17 9.02 -13.73
C ARG A 68 5.65 8.71 -13.95
N ASP A 69 5.95 7.60 -14.62
CA ASP A 69 7.34 7.22 -14.92
C ASP A 69 8.02 8.28 -15.78
N LYS A 70 7.32 8.79 -16.81
CA LYS A 70 7.81 9.89 -17.65
C LYS A 70 8.03 11.18 -16.85
N LEU A 71 7.11 11.51 -15.94
CA LEU A 71 7.24 12.70 -15.08
C LEU A 71 8.44 12.59 -14.14
N ASN A 72 8.72 11.40 -13.62
CA ASN A 72 9.89 11.13 -12.79
C ASN A 72 11.20 11.20 -13.58
N GLU A 73 11.23 10.69 -14.81
CA GLU A 73 12.40 10.84 -15.69
C GLU A 73 12.67 12.32 -16.03
N VAL A 74 11.62 13.12 -16.22
CA VAL A 74 11.75 14.58 -16.38
C VAL A 74 12.25 15.23 -15.10
N ARG A 75 11.73 14.87 -13.92
CA ARG A 75 12.22 15.35 -12.61
C ARG A 75 13.71 15.06 -12.41
N LYS A 76 14.19 13.86 -12.73
CA LYS A 76 15.62 13.49 -12.66
C LYS A 76 16.49 14.32 -13.60
N LYS A 77 16.03 14.56 -14.84
CA LYS A 77 16.77 15.34 -15.84
C LYS A 77 16.84 16.82 -15.47
N LEU A 78 15.76 17.37 -14.89
CA LEU A 78 15.70 18.78 -14.50
C LEU A 78 16.41 19.06 -13.17
N GLY A 79 16.46 18.07 -12.27
CA GLY A 79 16.91 18.24 -10.90
C GLY A 79 15.84 18.87 -10.00
N GLU A 80 15.94 18.62 -8.69
CA GLU A 80 14.92 19.01 -7.70
C GLU A 80 14.62 20.52 -7.70
N GLU A 81 15.65 21.36 -7.74
CA GLU A 81 15.48 22.82 -7.67
C GLU A 81 14.69 23.39 -8.86
N LYS A 82 15.00 22.93 -10.08
CA LYS A 82 14.29 23.38 -11.29
C LYS A 82 12.88 22.82 -11.35
N PHE A 83 12.70 21.57 -10.96
CA PHE A 83 11.39 20.94 -10.91
C PHE A 83 10.47 21.65 -9.90
N LYS A 84 10.99 21.96 -8.70
CA LYS A 84 10.27 22.74 -7.68
C LYS A 84 9.84 24.10 -8.22
N ALA A 85 10.74 24.85 -8.87
CA ALA A 85 10.40 26.14 -9.47
C ALA A 85 9.27 26.04 -10.52
N ILE A 86 9.26 24.97 -11.32
CA ILE A 86 8.19 24.70 -12.29
C ILE A 86 6.87 24.40 -11.59
N ILE A 87 6.87 23.57 -10.54
CA ILE A 87 5.67 23.25 -9.77
C ILE A 87 5.12 24.51 -9.08
N GLU A 88 5.96 25.34 -8.46
CA GLU A 88 5.53 26.63 -7.89
C GLU A 88 4.87 27.54 -8.94
N ALA A 89 5.47 27.61 -10.14
CA ALA A 89 4.91 28.39 -11.25
C ALA A 89 3.61 27.79 -11.82
N LEU A 90 3.27 26.53 -11.50
CA LEU A 90 2.02 25.85 -11.85
C LEU A 90 0.98 25.89 -10.72
N LYS A 91 1.39 26.22 -9.49
CA LYS A 91 0.48 26.52 -8.37
C LYS A 91 -0.15 27.91 -8.51
N LYS A 92 0.61 28.87 -9.06
CA LYS A 92 0.13 30.24 -9.26
C LYS A 92 -1.07 30.25 -10.21
N ASP A 93 -2.19 30.80 -9.74
CA ASP A 93 -3.46 30.93 -10.47
C ASP A 93 -4.15 29.60 -10.86
N ALA A 94 -3.86 28.51 -10.14
CA ALA A 94 -4.49 27.20 -10.33
C ALA A 94 -5.84 27.05 -9.60
N SER A 95 -6.71 26.17 -10.09
CA SER A 95 -7.96 25.81 -9.40
C SER A 95 -7.71 24.95 -8.16
N ASP A 96 -8.62 24.97 -7.18
CA ASP A 96 -8.54 24.15 -5.96
C ASP A 96 -8.43 22.64 -6.28
N SER A 97 -9.12 22.18 -7.33
CA SER A 97 -9.02 20.79 -7.80
C SER A 97 -7.62 20.43 -8.29
N TRP A 98 -6.96 21.36 -8.99
CA TRP A 98 -5.61 21.18 -9.49
C TRP A 98 -4.58 21.26 -8.37
N LEU A 99 -4.76 22.17 -7.41
CA LEU A 99 -3.91 22.25 -6.22
C LEU A 99 -4.04 20.99 -5.35
N ALA A 100 -5.26 20.46 -5.17
CA ALA A 100 -5.46 19.19 -4.46
C ALA A 100 -4.79 18.01 -5.18
N PHE A 101 -4.85 17.98 -6.52
CA PHE A 101 -4.15 16.99 -7.34
C PHE A 101 -2.62 17.11 -7.20
N LEU A 102 -2.06 18.32 -7.29
CA LEU A 102 -0.63 18.56 -7.09
C LEU A 102 -0.18 18.23 -5.67
N LYS A 103 -0.98 18.54 -4.65
CA LYS A 103 -0.71 18.21 -3.24
C LYS A 103 -0.73 16.70 -2.99
N ALA A 104 -1.60 15.97 -3.67
CA ALA A 104 -1.61 14.51 -3.61
C ALA A 104 -0.38 13.88 -4.30
N LEU A 105 0.17 14.53 -5.34
CA LEU A 105 1.35 14.03 -6.06
C LEU A 105 2.68 14.43 -5.42
N PHE A 106 2.76 15.62 -4.83
CA PHE A 106 3.98 16.18 -4.26
C PHE A 106 3.73 16.76 -2.86
N PRO A 107 3.27 15.96 -1.88
CA PRO A 107 2.93 16.45 -0.55
C PRO A 107 4.07 17.19 0.14
N GLU A 108 5.33 16.83 -0.18
CA GLU A 108 6.54 17.48 0.31
C GLU A 108 6.67 18.94 -0.14
N LEU A 109 6.09 19.30 -1.28
CA LEU A 109 6.14 20.65 -1.84
C LEU A 109 5.05 21.56 -1.25
N PHE A 110 4.16 21.05 -0.40
CA PHE A 110 3.07 21.79 0.24
C PHE A 110 3.20 21.84 1.77
N ALA A 111 4.34 21.42 2.31
CA ALA A 111 4.58 21.26 3.74
C ALA A 111 5.08 22.54 4.46
N ASP A 112 4.60 23.72 4.06
CA ASP A 112 4.92 25.00 4.70
C ASP A 112 3.80 25.56 5.61
N ASP A 113 2.88 24.70 6.08
CA ASP A 113 1.96 25.06 7.17
C ASP A 113 2.30 24.24 8.42
N GLU A 114 2.79 24.95 9.43
CA GLU A 114 3.20 24.46 10.74
C GLU A 114 2.18 23.52 11.39
N SER A 115 2.70 22.52 12.10
CA SER A 115 1.91 21.62 12.94
C SER A 115 1.28 22.34 14.12
N PRO A 116 -0.03 22.12 14.37
CA PRO A 116 -0.52 21.95 15.73
C PRO A 116 -1.20 20.59 15.92
N SER A 117 -1.11 20.09 17.14
CA SER A 117 -1.68 18.82 17.62
C SER A 117 -3.14 18.60 17.18
N PRO A 118 -3.59 17.36 16.88
CA PRO A 118 -4.97 17.13 16.48
C PRO A 118 -5.95 17.36 17.66
N PRO A 119 -7.11 17.99 17.41
CA PRO A 119 -8.15 18.20 18.41
C PRO A 119 -8.90 16.90 18.73
N ALA A 120 -9.59 16.90 19.88
CA ALA A 120 -10.43 15.81 20.35
C ALA A 120 -11.53 15.44 19.32
N PRO A 121 -11.97 14.17 19.27
CA PRO A 121 -12.96 13.72 18.29
C PRO A 121 -14.33 14.37 18.52
N PRO A 122 -15.06 14.75 17.46
CA PRO A 122 -16.41 15.27 17.59
C PRO A 122 -17.46 14.16 17.74
N ASP A 123 -18.51 14.52 18.46
CA ASP A 123 -19.66 13.72 18.85
C ASP A 123 -20.49 13.22 17.64
N ILE A 124 -21.04 12.01 17.76
CA ILE A 124 -21.83 11.36 16.71
C ILE A 124 -23.25 11.96 16.71
N GLY A 125 -23.51 12.87 15.79
CA GLY A 125 -24.85 13.40 15.48
C GLY A 125 -25.06 13.40 13.97
N GLY A 126 -26.07 12.66 13.51
CA GLY A 126 -26.36 12.45 12.08
C GLY A 126 -26.89 13.67 11.34
N GLY A 127 -26.92 13.57 10.01
CA GLY A 127 -27.50 14.57 9.10
C GLY A 127 -26.66 14.74 7.85
N GLY A 128 -27.23 14.40 6.69
CA GLY A 128 -26.50 14.27 5.43
C GLY A 128 -26.22 15.58 4.68
N GLY A 129 -25.74 15.40 3.44
CA GLY A 129 -25.64 16.45 2.44
C GLY A 129 -24.23 16.72 1.95
N GLY A 130 -23.91 16.17 0.78
CA GLY A 130 -23.29 16.89 -0.32
C GLY A 130 -21.84 17.40 -0.20
N GLY A 131 -20.98 16.82 -1.05
CA GLY A 131 -20.08 17.62 -1.89
C GLY A 131 -18.60 17.63 -1.50
N GLY A 132 -17.79 17.06 -2.40
CA GLY A 132 -16.48 17.61 -2.77
C GLY A 132 -15.30 17.31 -1.86
N GLY A 133 -14.39 16.45 -2.33
CA GLY A 133 -13.05 16.25 -1.76
C GLY A 133 -12.47 14.96 -2.32
N GLY A 134 -11.24 14.86 -2.83
CA GLY A 134 -10.03 15.57 -2.46
C GLY A 134 -9.00 14.52 -2.01
N GLY A 135 -8.03 14.21 -2.90
CA GLY A 135 -6.68 13.67 -2.65
C GLY A 135 -6.49 12.53 -1.63
N GLY A 136 -6.11 11.34 -2.13
CA GLY A 136 -5.89 10.13 -1.34
C GLY A 136 -7.19 9.37 -1.22
N GLY A 137 -7.59 8.71 -2.32
CA GLY A 137 -8.91 8.13 -2.43
C GLY A 137 -9.09 7.03 -1.41
N ARG A 138 -9.56 7.39 -0.21
CA ARG A 138 -10.09 6.47 0.79
C ARG A 138 -10.87 5.42 0.04
N VAL A 139 -10.40 4.18 0.10
CA VAL A 139 -11.13 3.04 -0.46
C VAL A 139 -12.59 3.14 -0.05
N ASN A 140 -13.49 3.49 -0.98
CA ASN A 140 -14.90 3.67 -0.64
C ASN A 140 -15.49 2.27 -0.34
N PRO A 141 -15.88 1.97 0.91
CA PRO A 141 -16.38 0.64 1.25
C PRO A 141 -17.62 0.22 0.45
N GLU A 142 -18.41 1.19 -0.01
CA GLU A 142 -19.61 0.96 -0.82
C GLU A 142 -19.30 0.26 -2.15
N ASN A 143 -18.11 0.48 -2.71
CA ASN A 143 -17.66 -0.17 -3.95
C ASN A 143 -17.45 -1.68 -3.78
N PHE A 144 -17.40 -2.17 -2.53
CA PHE A 144 -17.20 -3.57 -2.21
C PHE A 144 -18.52 -4.28 -1.84
N GLY A 145 -19.66 -3.58 -1.93
CA GLY A 145 -20.96 -4.14 -1.63
C GLY A 145 -21.25 -4.24 -0.11
N PRO A 146 -22.38 -4.84 0.28
CA PRO A 146 -22.81 -4.85 1.67
C PRO A 146 -21.87 -5.66 2.55
N SER A 147 -21.78 -5.25 3.81
CA SER A 147 -21.00 -5.90 4.87
C SER A 147 -21.91 -6.18 6.07
N GLU A 148 -21.92 -7.43 6.51
CA GLU A 148 -22.67 -7.89 7.68
C GLU A 148 -21.82 -7.74 8.94
N SER A 149 -22.38 -7.17 10.00
CA SER A 149 -21.73 -7.15 11.32
C SER A 149 -21.75 -8.55 11.93
N MET A 150 -20.60 -9.00 12.42
CA MET A 150 -20.43 -10.34 12.99
C MET A 150 -20.48 -10.34 14.53
N SER A 151 -20.65 -9.17 15.14
CA SER A 151 -20.70 -9.00 16.59
C SER A 151 -21.43 -7.72 16.97
N ASN A 152 -21.99 -7.70 18.18
CA ASN A 152 -22.57 -6.52 18.82
C ASN A 152 -21.68 -5.99 19.97
N LYS A 153 -20.49 -6.57 20.16
CA LYS A 153 -19.55 -6.11 21.18
C LYS A 153 -18.95 -4.75 20.79
N PRO A 154 -18.58 -3.91 21.77
CA PRO A 154 -17.88 -2.66 21.48
C PRO A 154 -16.55 -2.89 20.77
N ILE A 155 -16.26 -2.07 19.77
CA ILE A 155 -14.96 -2.03 19.10
C ILE A 155 -13.99 -1.20 19.96
N THR A 156 -12.81 -1.76 20.24
CA THR A 156 -11.74 -1.09 20.99
C THR A 156 -10.49 -0.91 20.14
N GLU A 157 -9.58 -0.07 20.61
CA GLU A 157 -8.30 0.22 19.96
C GLU A 157 -7.28 -0.91 20.18
N GLY A 158 -6.66 -1.37 19.09
CA GLY A 158 -5.58 -2.35 19.07
C GLY A 158 -4.30 -1.89 19.76
N ALA A 159 -4.06 -0.58 19.85
CA ALA A 159 -2.81 -0.01 20.36
C ALA A 159 -2.47 -0.41 21.82
N LYS A 160 -3.46 -0.87 22.59
CA LYS A 160 -3.32 -1.32 23.99
C LYS A 160 -3.09 -2.83 24.12
N HIS A 161 -3.17 -3.57 23.01
CA HIS A 161 -3.14 -5.03 22.98
C HIS A 161 -1.80 -5.54 22.45
N HIS A 162 -0.77 -5.53 23.30
CA HIS A 162 0.61 -5.82 22.88
C HIS A 162 1.41 -6.68 23.87
N ASP A 163 0.80 -7.24 24.91
CA ASP A 163 1.48 -8.15 25.85
C ASP A 163 1.19 -9.60 25.48
N TYR A 164 1.71 -10.01 24.32
CA TYR A 164 1.59 -11.39 23.86
C TYR A 164 2.42 -12.33 24.76
N GLN A 165 1.81 -13.43 25.18
CA GLN A 165 2.46 -14.44 26.01
C GLN A 165 2.34 -15.79 25.29
N PRO A 166 3.44 -16.38 24.80
CA PRO A 166 3.41 -17.70 24.18
C PRO A 166 3.09 -18.73 25.28
N ASP A 167 1.83 -19.14 25.39
CA ASP A 167 1.42 -20.16 26.36
C ASP A 167 1.66 -21.58 25.83
N LYS A 168 1.22 -22.62 26.55
CA LYS A 168 1.28 -24.02 26.08
C LYS A 168 -0.08 -24.56 25.62
N SER A 169 -1.02 -23.69 25.26
CA SER A 169 -2.39 -24.07 24.93
C SER A 169 -2.50 -24.89 23.63
N VAL A 170 -3.69 -25.45 23.42
CA VAL A 170 -4.02 -26.31 22.28
C VAL A 170 -3.75 -25.58 20.96
N ARG A 171 -2.90 -26.20 20.13
CA ARG A 171 -2.50 -25.70 18.83
C ARG A 171 -3.66 -25.79 17.84
N GLY A 172 -3.75 -24.80 16.96
CA GLY A 172 -4.61 -24.82 15.78
C GLY A 172 -6.06 -24.42 16.01
N LYS A 173 -6.41 -23.88 17.20
CA LYS A 173 -7.77 -23.36 17.44
C LYS A 173 -8.04 -22.23 16.43
N LYS A 174 -9.12 -22.36 15.67
CA LYS A 174 -9.56 -21.30 14.75
C LYS A 174 -10.17 -20.14 15.53
N PRO A 175 -10.05 -18.90 15.03
CA PRO A 175 -10.80 -17.78 15.59
C PRO A 175 -12.30 -18.07 15.50
N ASP A 176 -13.02 -17.87 16.60
CA ASP A 176 -14.48 -17.98 16.62
C ASP A 176 -15.13 -16.88 15.77
N ASN A 177 -14.47 -15.70 15.71
CA ASN A 177 -14.87 -14.57 14.88
C ASN A 177 -13.65 -13.81 14.34
N ILE A 178 -13.14 -14.23 13.18
CA ILE A 178 -12.03 -13.55 12.48
C ILE A 178 -12.42 -12.22 11.84
N TRP A 179 -13.73 -11.93 11.74
CA TRP A 179 -14.25 -10.77 11.04
C TRP A 179 -14.04 -9.52 11.90
N SER A 180 -14.77 -9.38 13.01
CA SER A 180 -14.69 -8.19 13.86
C SER A 180 -13.62 -8.26 14.94
N GLY A 181 -13.08 -9.46 15.23
CA GLY A 181 -12.13 -9.66 16.32
C GLY A 181 -10.91 -8.75 16.21
N PHE A 182 -10.43 -8.48 14.99
CA PHE A 182 -9.61 -7.33 14.65
C PHE A 182 -9.85 -6.93 13.19
N SER A 183 -9.62 -5.67 12.84
CA SER A 183 -9.68 -5.15 11.49
C SER A 183 -8.79 -3.92 11.32
N GLN A 184 -8.63 -3.50 10.07
CA GLN A 184 -7.90 -2.29 9.71
C GLN A 184 -8.54 -1.05 10.35
N GLY A 185 -7.76 -0.26 11.09
CA GLY A 185 -8.17 1.06 11.58
C GLY A 185 -7.51 2.25 10.87
N PHE A 186 -6.56 2.00 9.96
CA PHE A 186 -5.90 3.04 9.15
C PHE A 186 -5.64 2.54 7.72
N GLU A 187 -5.74 3.41 6.73
CA GLU A 187 -5.51 3.06 5.32
C GLU A 187 -4.04 2.67 5.06
N GLY A 188 -3.80 1.78 4.09
CA GLY A 188 -2.45 1.39 3.66
C GLY A 188 -2.00 -0.01 4.08
N ASN A 189 -2.33 -0.49 5.28
CA ASN A 189 -1.89 -1.83 5.74
C ASN A 189 -2.82 -3.01 5.36
N CYS A 190 -3.63 -2.84 4.32
CA CYS A 190 -4.69 -3.82 3.99
C CYS A 190 -4.12 -5.20 3.63
N THR A 191 -2.99 -5.24 2.92
CA THR A 191 -2.29 -6.48 2.56
C THR A 191 -1.76 -7.21 3.80
N THR A 192 -1.19 -6.49 4.77
CA THR A 192 -0.76 -7.12 6.03
C THR A 192 -1.97 -7.63 6.82
N VAL A 193 -3.05 -6.85 6.95
CA VAL A 193 -4.27 -7.26 7.68
C VAL A 193 -4.91 -8.50 7.05
N SER A 194 -5.11 -8.50 5.73
CA SER A 194 -5.70 -9.63 5.02
C SER A 194 -4.85 -10.89 5.16
N SER A 195 -3.52 -10.75 5.08
CA SER A 195 -2.57 -11.86 5.25
C SER A 195 -2.63 -12.46 6.65
N ILE A 196 -2.65 -11.62 7.70
CA ILE A 196 -2.78 -12.08 9.09
C ILE A 196 -4.11 -12.80 9.29
N LYS A 197 -5.23 -12.24 8.80
CA LYS A 197 -6.56 -12.87 8.92
C LYS A 197 -6.61 -14.23 8.22
N ALA A 198 -6.12 -14.30 6.99
CA ALA A 198 -6.08 -15.54 6.22
C ALA A 198 -5.21 -16.59 6.91
N ALA A 199 -4.03 -16.21 7.39
CA ALA A 199 -3.13 -17.10 8.12
C ALA A 199 -3.75 -17.60 9.44
N MET A 200 -4.38 -16.72 10.21
CA MET A 200 -5.05 -17.09 11.46
C MET A 200 -6.21 -18.05 11.23
N GLN A 201 -7.02 -17.79 10.21
CA GLN A 201 -8.12 -18.70 9.87
C GLN A 201 -7.60 -20.04 9.35
N HIS A 202 -6.52 -20.05 8.55
CA HIS A 202 -5.99 -21.27 7.94
C HIS A 202 -5.20 -22.14 8.93
N PHE A 203 -4.34 -21.56 9.77
CA PHE A 203 -3.48 -22.31 10.70
C PHE A 203 -4.04 -22.33 12.12
N GLY A 204 -4.46 -21.19 12.64
CA GLY A 204 -5.01 -21.02 13.99
C GLY A 204 -4.78 -19.60 14.49
N GLN A 205 -5.56 -19.19 15.50
CA GLN A 205 -5.60 -17.80 15.97
C GLN A 205 -4.36 -17.35 16.75
N ASP A 206 -3.57 -18.29 17.28
CA ASP A 206 -2.36 -18.00 18.05
C ASP A 206 -1.17 -17.80 17.09
N PRO A 207 -0.27 -16.82 17.28
CA PRO A 207 0.92 -16.64 16.44
C PRO A 207 1.80 -17.88 16.34
N LYS A 208 1.86 -18.72 17.39
CA LYS A 208 2.52 -20.02 17.30
C LYS A 208 1.87 -20.87 16.22
N ASP A 209 0.55 -20.80 15.98
CA ASP A 209 -0.13 -21.66 14.98
C ASP A 209 0.33 -21.31 13.57
N VAL A 210 0.61 -20.03 13.33
CA VAL A 210 1.08 -19.53 12.04
C VAL A 210 2.59 -19.70 11.89
N PHE A 211 3.39 -19.36 12.90
CA PHE A 211 4.84 -19.51 12.86
C PHE A 211 5.29 -20.92 13.23
N LYS A 212 6.53 -21.28 12.92
CA LYS A 212 7.08 -22.59 13.28
C LYS A 212 7.43 -22.66 14.77
N ASN A 213 8.01 -21.59 15.32
CA ASN A 213 8.29 -21.46 16.76
C ASN A 213 8.16 -20.01 17.22
N VAL A 214 7.70 -19.82 18.46
CA VAL A 214 7.70 -18.51 19.14
C VAL A 214 8.04 -18.73 20.61
N GLU A 215 9.18 -18.21 21.05
CA GLU A 215 9.65 -18.31 22.43
C GLU A 215 9.89 -16.91 23.01
N LEU A 216 9.43 -16.67 24.25
CA LEU A 216 9.78 -15.45 24.98
C LEU A 216 10.98 -15.73 25.91
N LYS A 217 12.10 -15.05 25.68
CA LYS A 217 13.32 -15.09 26.50
C LYS A 217 13.59 -13.71 27.08
N GLY A 218 13.27 -13.54 28.36
CA GLY A 218 13.35 -12.23 29.02
C GLY A 218 12.41 -11.22 28.36
N ASN A 219 12.97 -10.19 27.73
CA ASN A 219 12.22 -9.15 27.02
C ASN A 219 12.17 -9.32 25.49
N THR A 220 12.63 -10.47 24.99
CA THR A 220 12.81 -10.74 23.56
C THR A 220 12.07 -12.00 23.15
N TYR A 221 11.21 -11.88 22.16
CA TYR A 221 10.64 -13.00 21.42
C TYR A 221 11.64 -13.48 20.37
N GLU A 222 11.92 -14.77 20.36
CA GLU A 222 12.61 -15.44 19.26
C GLU A 222 11.57 -16.17 18.41
N VAL A 223 11.50 -15.81 17.14
CA VAL A 223 10.51 -16.34 16.19
C VAL A 223 11.24 -17.10 15.09
N GLU A 224 10.79 -18.32 14.84
CA GLU A 224 11.13 -19.09 13.64
C GLU A 224 9.88 -19.19 12.77
N MET A 225 9.96 -18.67 11.55
CA MET A 225 8.89 -18.75 10.57
C MET A 225 8.89 -20.11 9.84
N ARG A 226 7.80 -20.42 9.12
CA ARG A 226 7.65 -21.71 8.43
C ARG A 226 8.63 -21.91 7.28
N ASP A 227 9.00 -20.83 6.62
CA ASP A 227 10.03 -20.82 5.57
C ASP A 227 11.48 -20.85 6.10
N GLY A 228 11.66 -21.06 7.41
CA GLY A 228 12.95 -21.15 8.07
C GLY A 228 13.57 -19.81 8.46
N PHE A 229 12.94 -18.67 8.12
CA PHE A 229 13.43 -17.35 8.52
C PHE A 229 13.37 -17.19 10.05
N LYS A 230 14.41 -16.56 10.63
CA LYS A 230 14.52 -16.34 12.08
C LYS A 230 14.66 -14.87 12.38
N LEU A 231 13.91 -14.39 13.36
CA LEU A 231 14.00 -13.02 13.85
C LEU A 231 13.89 -12.95 15.37
N LYS A 232 14.32 -11.80 15.91
CA LYS A 232 14.13 -11.44 17.31
C LYS A 232 13.28 -10.19 17.37
N LEU A 233 12.27 -10.17 18.23
CA LEU A 233 11.40 -9.02 18.46
C LEU A 233 11.40 -8.67 19.94
N THR A 234 11.61 -7.42 20.32
CA THR A 234 11.51 -6.98 21.72
C THR A 234 10.07 -6.65 22.09
N LYS A 235 9.75 -6.63 23.40
CA LYS A 235 8.43 -6.14 23.86
C LYS A 235 8.19 -4.67 23.50
N ASP A 236 9.25 -3.86 23.39
CA ASP A 236 9.12 -2.45 22.99
C ASP A 236 8.82 -2.31 21.49
N GLU A 237 9.45 -3.13 20.64
CA GLU A 237 9.09 -3.21 19.22
C GLU A 237 7.65 -3.69 19.03
N LEU A 238 7.20 -4.69 19.80
CA LEU A 238 5.80 -5.11 19.78
C LEU A 238 4.84 -3.99 20.20
N ARG A 239 5.18 -3.23 21.25
CA ARG A 239 4.40 -2.06 21.67
C ARG A 239 4.34 -0.98 20.58
N MET A 240 5.47 -0.71 19.91
CA MET A 240 5.53 0.23 18.80
C MET A 240 4.66 -0.25 17.63
N ALA A 241 4.77 -1.53 17.27
CA ALA A 241 3.99 -2.14 16.22
C ALA A 241 2.48 -2.08 16.48
N ALA A 242 2.03 -2.35 17.70
CA ALA A 242 0.60 -2.26 18.05
C ALA A 242 0.05 -0.83 17.86
N ARG A 243 0.85 0.21 18.12
CA ARG A 243 0.47 1.61 17.90
C ARG A 243 0.40 1.95 16.41
N GLU A 244 1.37 1.50 15.62
CA GLU A 244 1.45 1.80 14.18
C GLU A 244 0.52 0.94 13.32
N ALA A 245 0.17 -0.27 13.76
CA ALA A 245 -0.81 -1.13 13.09
C ALA A 245 -2.22 -0.51 13.11
N ARG A 246 -2.52 0.26 14.17
CA ARG A 246 -3.81 0.93 14.37
C ARG A 246 -4.99 -0.02 14.18
N PHE A 247 -4.85 -1.27 14.59
CA PHE A 247 -5.95 -2.21 14.52
C PHE A 247 -7.09 -1.76 15.43
N LYS A 248 -8.30 -2.19 15.08
CA LYS A 248 -9.50 -2.04 15.91
C LYS A 248 -10.23 -3.36 15.94
N GLY A 249 -10.96 -3.68 16.98
CA GLY A 249 -11.72 -4.93 17.02
C GLY A 249 -12.43 -5.16 18.33
N ASP A 250 -13.15 -6.27 18.42
CA ASP A 250 -13.92 -6.65 19.62
C ASP A 250 -13.36 -7.86 20.36
N ASP A 251 -12.20 -8.38 19.94
CA ASP A 251 -11.48 -9.46 20.60
C ASP A 251 -10.06 -9.01 21.02
N PRO A 252 -9.86 -8.68 22.31
CA PRO A 252 -8.55 -8.31 22.85
C PRO A 252 -7.45 -9.33 22.60
N THR A 253 -7.79 -10.63 22.62
CA THR A 253 -6.81 -11.71 22.43
C THR A 253 -6.41 -11.77 20.95
N LEU A 254 -7.39 -11.72 20.05
CA LEU A 254 -7.12 -11.76 18.62
C LEU A 254 -6.35 -10.52 18.17
N MET A 255 -6.67 -9.33 18.70
CA MET A 255 -5.88 -8.12 18.47
C MET A 255 -4.44 -8.24 18.99
N THR A 256 -4.24 -8.82 20.19
CA THR A 256 -2.89 -9.05 20.74
C THR A 256 -2.07 -9.95 19.82
N ASN A 257 -2.67 -11.03 19.33
CA ASN A 257 -2.04 -11.97 18.42
C ASN A 257 -1.76 -11.33 17.05
N ALA A 258 -2.70 -10.54 16.54
CA ALA A 258 -2.55 -9.85 15.25
C ALA A 258 -1.44 -8.80 15.32
N ASN A 259 -1.39 -8.00 16.38
CA ASN A 259 -0.31 -7.04 16.61
C ASN A 259 1.06 -7.73 16.69
N PHE A 260 1.14 -8.93 17.29
CA PHE A 260 2.36 -9.73 17.29
C PHE A 260 2.79 -10.12 15.87
N MET A 261 1.86 -10.64 15.06
CA MET A 261 2.14 -11.01 13.68
C MET A 261 2.51 -9.81 12.81
N TYR A 262 1.88 -8.64 13.03
CA TYR A 262 2.25 -7.38 12.38
C TYR A 262 3.68 -6.96 12.74
N ALA A 263 4.06 -7.06 14.02
CA ALA A 263 5.40 -6.75 14.48
C ALA A 263 6.46 -7.70 13.88
N ALA A 264 6.16 -8.99 13.76
CA ALA A 264 7.02 -9.96 13.10
C ALA A 264 7.18 -9.65 11.59
N SER A 265 6.09 -9.27 10.91
CA SER A 265 6.10 -8.82 9.51
C SER A 265 7.01 -7.60 9.33
N ALA A 266 6.84 -6.57 10.17
CA ALA A 266 7.67 -5.37 10.18
C ALA A 266 9.14 -5.70 10.46
N LYS A 267 9.42 -6.63 11.38
CA LYS A 267 10.78 -7.02 11.72
C LYS A 267 11.47 -7.72 10.56
N ARG A 268 10.75 -8.55 9.81
CA ARG A 268 11.27 -9.15 8.59
C ARG A 268 11.50 -8.10 7.50
N ALA A 269 10.57 -7.16 7.31
CA ALA A 269 10.76 -6.03 6.40
C ALA A 269 11.98 -5.17 6.78
N GLN A 270 12.26 -4.99 8.07
CA GLN A 270 13.48 -4.32 8.52
C GLN A 270 14.75 -5.09 8.12
N MET A 271 14.72 -6.42 8.17
CA MET A 271 15.91 -7.26 7.94
C MET A 271 16.18 -7.52 6.45
N GLU A 272 15.15 -7.77 5.66
CA GLU A 272 15.26 -8.12 4.25
C GLU A 272 14.94 -6.94 3.31
N GLY A 273 14.42 -5.84 3.87
CA GLY A 273 13.73 -4.81 3.12
C GLY A 273 12.26 -5.17 2.90
N ASN A 274 11.47 -4.14 2.60
CA ASN A 274 10.20 -4.30 1.92
C ASN A 274 10.52 -3.96 0.47
N SER A 275 10.47 -4.94 -0.44
CA SER A 275 10.86 -4.72 -1.84
C SER A 275 9.62 -4.83 -2.73
N GLY A 276 8.81 -3.77 -2.66
CA GLY A 276 7.98 -3.36 -3.78
C GLY A 276 8.81 -2.73 -4.89
N SER A 277 8.15 -2.37 -5.99
CA SER A 277 8.77 -2.00 -7.26
C SER A 277 9.79 -0.85 -7.14
N PRO A 278 10.76 -0.70 -8.08
CA PRO A 278 11.75 0.38 -8.04
C PRO A 278 11.10 1.78 -7.99
N GLY A 279 11.11 2.43 -6.82
CA GLY A 279 10.51 3.76 -6.62
C GLY A 279 9.70 3.92 -5.33
N GLU A 280 9.46 2.84 -4.58
CA GLU A 280 8.68 2.85 -3.35
C GLU A 280 9.55 3.16 -2.11
N ASN A 281 8.94 3.77 -1.07
CA ASN A 281 9.62 4.21 0.16
C ASN A 281 10.17 3.02 0.99
N ASP A 282 9.66 1.83 0.73
CA ASP A 282 10.20 0.49 0.90
C ASP A 282 11.72 0.31 1.05
N ARG A 283 12.55 1.03 0.27
CA ARG A 283 14.02 0.99 0.44
C ARG A 283 14.48 1.49 1.81
N ASN A 284 13.66 2.28 2.50
CA ASN A 284 13.95 2.79 3.83
C ASN A 284 13.60 1.80 4.94
N ALA A 285 12.83 0.73 4.68
CA ALA A 285 12.42 -0.24 5.69
C ALA A 285 13.63 -0.81 6.47
N THR A 286 14.79 -0.95 5.80
CA THR A 286 16.02 -1.46 6.40
C THR A 286 16.74 -0.48 7.33
N ARG A 287 16.39 0.82 7.31
CA ARG A 287 17.05 1.85 8.14
C ARG A 287 16.73 1.68 9.62
N SER A 288 15.48 1.38 9.95
CA SER A 288 15.02 1.22 11.32
C SER A 288 13.72 0.43 11.40
N PHE A 289 13.41 -0.11 12.58
CA PHE A 289 12.13 -0.79 12.81
C PHE A 289 10.94 0.16 12.59
N LYS A 290 11.09 1.45 12.91
CA LYS A 290 10.07 2.47 12.66
C LYS A 290 9.86 2.71 11.17
N ASP A 291 10.92 2.77 10.37
CA ASP A 291 10.80 2.90 8.92
C ASP A 291 10.11 1.67 8.31
N ALA A 292 10.39 0.46 8.82
CA ALA A 292 9.67 -0.74 8.41
C ALA A 292 8.18 -0.66 8.78
N LEU A 293 7.81 -0.19 9.97
CA LEU A 293 6.40 0.01 10.32
C LEU A 293 5.69 1.01 9.40
N ILE A 294 6.39 2.03 8.93
CA ILE A 294 5.86 3.01 7.96
C ILE A 294 5.65 2.35 6.59
N SER A 295 6.61 1.55 6.12
CA SER A 295 6.49 0.82 4.84
C SER A 295 5.40 -0.27 4.86
N LEU A 296 4.93 -0.68 6.03
CA LEU A 296 3.76 -1.56 6.13
C LEU A 296 2.43 -0.82 5.91
N ASN A 297 2.45 0.52 6.00
CA ASN A 297 1.28 1.39 6.02
C ASN A 297 1.17 2.28 4.77
N ASP A 298 2.04 2.13 3.76
CA ASP A 298 2.04 2.97 2.53
C ASP A 298 1.46 2.28 1.29
N GLY A 299 0.94 1.05 1.45
CA GLY A 299 0.32 0.27 0.39
C GLY A 299 1.29 -0.78 -0.17
N GLU A 300 0.90 -2.05 -0.10
CA GLU A 300 1.80 -3.19 -0.35
C GLU A 300 1.29 -4.04 -1.52
N HIS A 301 2.19 -4.70 -2.23
CA HIS A 301 1.82 -5.55 -3.36
C HIS A 301 1.17 -6.88 -2.91
N SER A 302 0.49 -7.54 -3.85
CA SER A 302 -0.13 -8.84 -3.61
C SER A 302 0.87 -9.86 -3.05
N ARG A 303 0.45 -10.62 -2.04
CA ARG A 303 1.22 -11.71 -1.38
C ARG A 303 2.39 -11.28 -0.50
N GLU A 304 2.76 -10.01 -0.45
CA GLU A 304 3.89 -9.55 0.39
C GLU A 304 3.64 -9.79 1.87
N GLY A 305 2.42 -9.59 2.35
CA GLY A 305 2.06 -9.90 3.74
C GLY A 305 2.22 -11.38 4.06
N LEU A 306 1.78 -12.28 3.18
CA LEU A 306 1.97 -13.73 3.34
C LEU A 306 3.46 -14.10 3.31
N HIS A 307 4.25 -13.49 2.41
CA HIS A 307 5.70 -13.70 2.37
C HIS A 307 6.38 -13.27 3.67
N ARG A 308 6.05 -12.09 4.21
CA ARG A 308 6.65 -11.60 5.46
C ARG A 308 6.20 -12.36 6.71
N LEU A 309 5.07 -13.04 6.65
CA LEU A 309 4.68 -14.03 7.66
C LEU A 309 5.40 -15.38 7.50
N GLY A 310 6.27 -15.51 6.50
CA GLY A 310 7.05 -16.71 6.19
C GLY A 310 6.23 -17.86 5.65
N LEU A 311 5.21 -17.54 4.85
CA LEU A 311 4.29 -18.50 4.25
C LEU A 311 4.57 -18.75 2.75
N LYS A 312 5.74 -18.38 2.24
CA LYS A 312 6.07 -18.46 0.80
C LYS A 312 5.88 -19.85 0.19
N ASP A 313 6.13 -20.89 0.98
CA ASP A 313 5.99 -22.30 0.58
C ASP A 313 4.63 -22.91 1.02
N HIS A 314 3.70 -22.07 1.46
CA HIS A 314 2.39 -22.43 2.02
C HIS A 314 1.21 -21.69 1.36
N TYR A 315 1.47 -21.01 0.24
CA TYR A 315 0.41 -20.48 -0.60
C TYR A 315 0.73 -20.68 -2.08
N ARG A 316 -0.31 -20.64 -2.90
CA ARG A 316 -0.18 -20.60 -4.36
C ARG A 316 -1.14 -19.57 -4.96
N PRO A 317 -0.93 -19.15 -6.22
CA PRO A 317 -1.99 -18.50 -6.98
C PRO A 317 -3.29 -19.31 -6.91
N GLY A 318 -4.38 -18.60 -6.67
CA GLY A 318 -5.71 -19.18 -6.49
C GLY A 318 -6.66 -18.83 -7.62
N PHE A 319 -7.86 -19.42 -7.56
CA PHE A 319 -9.00 -19.07 -8.40
C PHE A 319 -10.24 -18.88 -7.54
N GLN A 320 -11.25 -18.18 -8.05
CA GLN A 320 -12.54 -18.03 -7.37
C GLN A 320 -13.17 -19.38 -6.98
N SER A 321 -12.97 -20.43 -7.79
CA SER A 321 -13.44 -21.79 -7.53
C SER A 321 -12.74 -22.49 -6.36
N ASP A 322 -11.54 -22.06 -5.95
CA ASP A 322 -10.90 -22.53 -4.72
C ASP A 322 -11.71 -22.06 -3.50
N PHE A 323 -12.10 -20.78 -3.47
CA PHE A 323 -12.87 -20.21 -2.37
C PHE A 323 -14.31 -20.73 -2.32
N ALA A 324 -14.92 -20.98 -3.48
CA ALA A 324 -16.21 -21.67 -3.56
C ALA A 324 -16.19 -23.07 -2.92
N ARG A 325 -15.02 -23.72 -2.86
CA ARG A 325 -14.80 -25.01 -2.17
C ARG A 325 -14.43 -24.85 -0.69
N GLY A 326 -14.46 -23.63 -0.15
CA GLY A 326 -14.19 -23.36 1.27
C GLY A 326 -12.73 -23.11 1.61
N MET A 327 -11.85 -22.98 0.60
CA MET A 327 -10.44 -22.62 0.86
C MET A 327 -10.32 -21.21 1.47
N VAL A 328 -9.19 -20.95 2.12
CA VAL A 328 -8.86 -19.69 2.80
C VAL A 328 -7.65 -19.04 2.12
N GLY A 329 -7.62 -17.72 2.08
CA GLY A 329 -6.55 -16.99 1.42
C GLY A 329 -6.83 -15.50 1.31
N THR A 330 -6.19 -14.84 0.35
CA THR A 330 -6.35 -13.42 0.06
C THR A 330 -6.93 -13.18 -1.33
N TYR A 331 -7.60 -12.05 -1.46
CA TYR A 331 -8.20 -11.52 -2.68
C TYR A 331 -7.83 -10.05 -2.80
N GLU A 332 -7.10 -9.71 -3.86
CA GLU A 332 -6.60 -8.36 -4.10
C GLU A 332 -7.26 -7.74 -5.33
N THR A 333 -7.69 -6.49 -5.18
CA THR A 333 -8.08 -5.61 -6.29
C THR A 333 -7.02 -4.52 -6.48
N ASN A 334 -7.16 -3.68 -7.50
CA ASN A 334 -6.29 -2.51 -7.69
C ASN A 334 -6.40 -1.47 -6.56
N ALA A 335 -7.37 -1.62 -5.65
CA ALA A 335 -7.65 -0.66 -4.59
C ALA A 335 -7.49 -1.26 -3.18
N HIS A 336 -7.73 -2.56 -2.98
CA HIS A 336 -7.77 -3.15 -1.64
C HIS A 336 -7.42 -4.64 -1.63
N SER A 337 -6.74 -5.07 -0.55
CA SER A 337 -6.48 -6.48 -0.25
C SER A 337 -7.38 -6.95 0.89
N MET A 338 -8.07 -8.08 0.69
CA MET A 338 -9.03 -8.66 1.63
C MET A 338 -8.70 -10.12 1.90
N ALA A 339 -8.99 -10.60 3.10
CA ALA A 339 -9.02 -12.04 3.35
C ALA A 339 -10.30 -12.64 2.75
N VAL A 340 -10.24 -13.89 2.29
CA VAL A 340 -11.42 -14.66 1.89
C VAL A 340 -11.51 -15.89 2.75
N ILE A 341 -12.63 -16.02 3.46
CA ILE A 341 -12.92 -17.09 4.42
C ILE A 341 -14.29 -17.67 4.07
N GLY A 342 -14.36 -18.96 3.73
CA GLY A 342 -15.64 -19.62 3.41
C GLY A 342 -16.39 -18.95 2.25
N ASN A 343 -15.67 -18.59 1.18
CA ASN A 343 -16.21 -17.86 0.01
C ASN A 343 -16.77 -16.47 0.34
N ARG A 344 -16.33 -15.82 1.42
CA ARG A 344 -16.78 -14.49 1.84
C ARG A 344 -15.56 -13.59 2.03
N LYS A 345 -15.59 -12.40 1.42
CA LYS A 345 -14.51 -11.41 1.60
C LYS A 345 -14.67 -10.67 2.94
N GLU A 346 -13.56 -10.41 3.60
CA GLU A 346 -13.51 -9.62 4.83
C GLU A 346 -13.48 -8.13 4.49
N LEU A 347 -14.40 -7.35 5.06
CA LEU A 347 -14.60 -5.93 4.76
C LEU A 347 -14.53 -5.10 6.04
N TRP A 348 -13.33 -4.63 6.39
CA TRP A 348 -13.07 -3.71 7.53
C TRP A 348 -13.70 -4.13 8.87
N GLY A 349 -13.78 -5.42 9.13
CA GLY A 349 -14.39 -5.97 10.35
C GLY A 349 -15.71 -6.72 10.12
N GLY A 350 -16.30 -6.58 8.95
CA GLY A 350 -17.55 -7.26 8.60
C GLY A 350 -17.38 -8.37 7.56
N ARG A 351 -18.45 -9.14 7.39
CA ARG A 351 -18.52 -10.25 6.43
C ARG A 351 -19.22 -9.79 5.15
N GLY A 352 -18.48 -9.77 4.05
CA GLY A 352 -18.98 -9.38 2.74
C GLY A 352 -19.57 -10.52 1.92
N GLY A 353 -19.88 -10.22 0.65
CA GLY A 353 -20.27 -11.22 -0.35
C GLY A 353 -19.11 -12.09 -0.85
N ALA A 354 -19.36 -12.86 -1.90
CA ALA A 354 -18.32 -13.61 -2.60
C ALA A 354 -17.28 -12.66 -3.22
N PRO A 355 -16.00 -13.08 -3.34
CA PRO A 355 -14.99 -12.30 -4.05
C PRO A 355 -15.34 -12.23 -5.55
N GLY A 356 -14.98 -11.11 -6.18
CA GLY A 356 -15.23 -10.81 -7.60
C GLY A 356 -13.96 -10.92 -8.45
N PRO A 357 -13.87 -10.27 -9.62
CA PRO A 357 -12.65 -10.27 -10.41
C PRO A 357 -11.47 -9.64 -9.66
N GLY A 358 -10.33 -10.32 -9.62
CA GLY A 358 -9.12 -9.83 -8.96
C GLY A 358 -8.01 -10.89 -8.91
N ILE A 359 -6.95 -10.59 -8.17
CA ILE A 359 -5.86 -11.53 -7.90
C ILE A 359 -6.26 -12.37 -6.70
N TYR A 360 -5.95 -13.65 -6.78
CA TYR A 360 -6.29 -14.63 -5.77
C TYR A 360 -5.04 -15.36 -5.30
N THR A 361 -4.97 -15.59 -4.00
CA THR A 361 -3.92 -16.40 -3.38
C THR A 361 -4.55 -17.31 -2.35
N VAL A 362 -4.25 -18.61 -2.41
CA VAL A 362 -4.86 -19.64 -1.57
C VAL A 362 -3.78 -20.29 -0.71
N LEU A 363 -4.06 -20.44 0.59
CA LEU A 363 -3.23 -21.13 1.57
C LEU A 363 -3.47 -22.65 1.50
N PHE A 364 -2.43 -23.45 1.74
CA PHE A 364 -2.50 -24.92 1.74
C PHE A 364 -1.72 -25.59 2.87
#